data_AF-A0A945CE27-F1
#
_entry.id   AF-A0A945CE27-F1
#
_cell.length_a   1.000
_cell.length_b   1.000
_cell.length_c   1.000
_cell.angle_alpha   90.00
_cell.angle_beta   90.00
_cell.angle_gamma   90.00
#
_symmetry.space_group_name_H-M   'P 1'
#
loop_
_entity.id
_entity.type
_entity.pdbx_description
1 polymer ?
#
loop_
_entity_poly.entity_id
_entity_poly.type
_entity_poly.pdbx_seq_one_letter_code
_entity_poly.pdbx_strand_id
1 'polypeptide(L)' 'MTSEAVLSITICYFYFSILSLANLLLVAFIWITTFLLQVPSHNKLSTGKSMPEIKKLISGNIYRVCLWFLKVIVSTLIIL' A
#
# COMPACT_ATOMS: atom_id res chain seq x y z
N MET A 1 -7.52 1.07 4.72
CA MET A 1 -6.05 1.33 4.75
C MET A 1 -5.56 1.61 6.15
N THR A 2 -6.20 2.51 6.91
CA THR A 2 -5.87 2.73 8.33
C THR A 2 -6.12 1.50 9.19
N SER A 3 -7.24 0.79 8.96
CA SER A 3 -7.53 -0.50 9.58
C SER A 3 -6.41 -1.54 9.41
N GLU A 4 -5.89 -1.67 8.19
CA GLU A 4 -4.81 -2.62 7.86
C GLU A 4 -3.47 -2.24 8.51
N ALA A 5 -3.21 -0.94 8.67
CA ALA A 5 -2.02 -0.47 9.38
C ALA A 5 -2.11 -0.84 10.86
N VAL A 6 -3.25 -0.57 11.50
CA VAL A 6 -3.48 -0.95 12.90
C VAL A 6 -3.36 -2.46 13.07
N LEU A 7 -4.02 -3.24 12.21
CA LEU A 7 -3.98 -4.71 12.29
C LEU A 7 -2.56 -5.27 12.12
N SER A 8 -1.81 -4.80 11.11
CA SER A 8 -0.44 -5.28 10.89
C SER A 8 0.51 -4.89 12.02
N ILE A 9 0.33 -3.72 12.64
CA ILE A 9 1.07 -3.31 13.85
C ILE A 9 0.73 -4.24 15.02
N THR A 10 -0.58 -4.46 15.28
CA THR A 10 -1.03 -5.32 16.38
C THR A 10 -0.50 -6.74 16.23
N ILE A 11 -0.60 -7.35 15.04
CA ILE A 11 -0.08 -8.70 14.77
C ILE A 11 1.43 -8.74 14.97
N CYS A 12 2.17 -7.75 14.47
CA CYS A 12 3.63 -7.71 14.62
C CYS A 12 4.08 -7.50 16.08
N TYR A 13 3.28 -6.81 16.90
CA TYR A 13 3.56 -6.57 18.31
C TYR A 13 3.30 -7.82 19.17
N PHE A 14 2.17 -8.50 18.97
CA PHE A 14 1.79 -9.66 19.79
C PHE A 14 2.41 -10.98 19.30
N TYR A 15 2.57 -11.14 17.98
CA TYR A 15 3.01 -12.38 17.34
C TYR A 15 4.19 -12.09 16.39
N PHE A 16 5.31 -11.64 16.97
CA PHE A 16 6.49 -11.28 16.19
C PHE A 16 7.05 -12.50 15.45
N SER A 17 7.04 -12.41 14.13
CA SER A 17 7.60 -13.38 13.19
C SER A 17 8.09 -12.66 11.93
N ILE A 18 8.87 -13.36 11.11
CA ILE A 18 9.28 -12.82 9.80
C ILE A 18 8.08 -12.48 8.92
N LEU A 19 7.01 -13.29 8.98
CA LEU A 19 5.77 -13.04 8.23
C LEU A 19 5.02 -11.81 8.75
N SER A 20 4.92 -11.61 10.07
CA SER A 20 4.26 -10.43 10.64
C SER A 20 5.03 -9.14 10.33
N LEU A 21 6.37 -9.19 10.38
CA LEU A 21 7.22 -8.06 10.00
C LEU A 21 7.08 -7.74 8.50
N ALA A 22 7.08 -8.76 7.64
CA ALA A 22 6.84 -8.59 6.21
C ALA A 22 5.46 -7.97 5.94
N ASN A 23 4.41 -8.41 6.65
CA ASN A 23 3.06 -7.85 6.53
C ASN A 23 3.02 -6.36 6.90
N LEU A 24 3.70 -5.95 7.98
CA LEU A 24 3.80 -4.55 8.39
C LEU A 24 4.57 -3.70 7.36
N LEU A 25 5.71 -4.20 6.87
CA LEU A 25 6.51 -3.51 5.85
C LEU A 25 5.74 -3.34 4.54
N LEU A 26 4.94 -4.33 4.14
CA LEU A 26 4.07 -4.22 2.96
C LEU A 26 3.05 -3.09 3.11
N VAL A 27 2.38 -2.98 4.26
CA VAL A 27 1.44 -1.87 4.50
C VAL A 27 2.18 -0.52 4.46
N ALA A 28 3.38 -0.44 5.04
CA ALA A 28 4.20 0.77 4.99
C ALA A 28 4.57 1.15 3.54
N PHE A 29 4.99 0.21 2.69
CA PHE A 29 5.30 0.49 1.28
C PHE A 29 4.07 0.90 0.48
N ILE A 30 2.91 0.29 0.73
CA ILE A 30 1.65 0.70 0.10
C ILE A 30 1.30 2.14 0.49
N TRP A 31 1.52 2.53 1.74
CA TRP A 31 1.35 3.91 2.19
C TRP A 31 2.32 4.87 1.51
N ILE A 32 3.61 4.54 1.49
CA ILE A 32 4.65 5.36 0.85
C ILE A 32 4.30 5.61 -0.62
N THR A 33 3.96 4.55 -1.37
CA THR A 33 3.56 4.68 -2.78
C THR A 33 2.30 5.52 -2.96
N THR A 34 1.33 5.41 -2.05
CA THR A 34 0.10 6.21 -2.09
C THR A 34 0.37 7.70 -1.81
N PHE A 35 1.11 8.02 -0.75
CA PHE A 35 1.42 9.41 -0.39
C PHE A 35 2.34 10.08 -1.40
N LEU A 36 3.34 9.36 -1.94
CA LEU A 36 4.30 9.95 -2.87
C LEU A 36 3.80 10.04 -4.31
N LEU A 37 2.94 9.11 -4.75
CA LEU A 37 2.51 9.06 -6.15
C LEU A 37 1.06 9.50 -6.34
N GLN A 38 0.13 9.05 -5.49
CA GLN A 38 -1.31 9.26 -5.72
C GLN A 38 -1.77 10.63 -5.21
N VAL A 39 -1.40 11.01 -3.99
CA VAL A 39 -1.78 12.31 -3.39
C VAL A 39 -1.32 13.51 -4.24
N PRO A 40 -0.03 13.65 -4.62
CA PRO A 40 0.40 14.81 -5.41
C PRO A 40 -0.19 14.82 -6.82
N SER A 41 -0.35 13.66 -7.45
CA SER A 41 -0.95 13.58 -8.79
C SER A 41 -2.43 13.93 -8.77
N HIS A 42 -3.16 13.54 -7.71
CA HIS A 42 -4.57 13.90 -7.53
C HIS A 42 -4.74 15.41 -7.29
N ASN A 43 -3.86 16.03 -6.50
CA ASN A 43 -3.86 17.48 -6.31
C ASN A 43 -3.60 18.23 -7.62
N LYS A 44 -2.65 17.77 -8.44
CA LYS A 44 -2.39 18.34 -9.77
C LYS A 44 -3.57 18.21 -10.72
N LEU A 45 -4.23 17.05 -10.73
CA LEU A 45 -5.41 16.80 -11.56
C LEU A 45 -6.62 17.62 -11.13
N SER A 46 -6.72 17.99 -9.84
CA SER A 46 -7.76 18.88 -9.32
C SER A 46 -7.62 20.30 -9.84
N THR A 47 -6.40 20.76 -10.14
CA THR A 47 -6.14 22.10 -10.71
C THR A 47 -6.23 22.16 -12.24
N GLY A 48 -6.16 21.02 -12.92
CA GLY A 48 -6.25 20.95 -14.38
C GLY A 48 -6.11 19.52 -14.89
N LYS A 49 -6.94 19.14 -15.86
CA LYS A 49 -6.97 17.78 -16.38
C LYS A 49 -5.81 17.52 -17.34
N SER A 50 -4.68 17.06 -16.83
CA SER A 50 -3.52 16.68 -17.64
C SER A 50 -3.48 15.17 -17.91
N MET A 51 -3.69 14.78 -19.17
CA MET A 51 -3.55 13.39 -19.64
C MET A 51 -2.23 12.69 -19.22
N PRO A 52 -1.05 13.34 -19.22
CA PRO A 52 0.18 12.69 -18.75
C PRO A 52 0.15 12.33 -17.25
N GLU A 53 -0.43 13.17 -16.38
CA GLU A 53 -0.56 12.84 -14.95
C GLU A 53 -1.58 11.72 -14.72
N ILE A 54 -2.62 11.61 -15.55
CA ILE A 54 -3.55 10.46 -15.49
C ILE A 54 -2.81 9.15 -15.82
N LYS A 55 -2.00 9.12 -16.88
CA LYS A 55 -1.20 7.94 -17.23
C LYS A 55 -0.22 7.57 -16.10
N LYS A 56 0.40 8.57 -15.47
CA LYS A 56 1.28 8.39 -14.32
C LYS A 56 0.52 7.82 -13.11
N LEU A 57 -0.70 8.29 -12.86
CA LEU A 57 -1.57 7.79 -11.79
C LEU A 57 -1.94 6.31 -12.02
N ILE A 58 -2.28 5.93 -13.26
CA ILE A 58 -2.62 4.56 -13.64
C ILE A 58 -1.40 3.64 -13.45
N SER A 59 -0.24 4.04 -13.95
CA SER A 59 1.01 3.28 -13.77
C SER A 59 1.37 3.14 -12.29
N GLY A 60 1.27 4.23 -11.51
CA GLY A 60 1.43 4.23 -10.06
C GLY A 60 0.49 3.26 -9.34
N ASN A 61 -0.75 3.13 -9.81
CA ASN A 61 -1.74 2.23 -9.24
C ASN A 61 -1.41 0.74 -9.47
N ILE A 62 -0.71 0.38 -10.55
CA ILE A 62 -0.29 -1.01 -10.80
C ILE A 62 0.66 -1.49 -9.70
N TYR A 63 1.63 -0.66 -9.28
CA TYR A 63 2.51 -1.00 -8.15
C TYR A 63 1.70 -1.27 -6.87
N ARG A 64 0.66 -0.48 -6.64
CA ARG A 64 -0.24 -0.65 -5.49
C ARG A 64 -0.99 -1.98 -5.57
N VAL A 65 -1.47 -2.38 -6.75
CA VAL A 65 -2.12 -3.67 -6.97
C VAL A 65 -1.16 -4.83 -6.67
N CYS A 66 0.07 -4.78 -7.17
CA CYS A 66 1.09 -5.80 -6.90
C CYS A 66 1.41 -5.92 -5.40
N LEU A 67 1.57 -4.79 -4.71
CA LEU A 67 1.84 -4.78 -3.26
C LEU A 67 0.66 -5.33 -2.45
N TRP A 68 -0.58 -4.98 -2.82
CA TRP A 68 -1.77 -5.54 -2.17
C TRP A 68 -1.92 -7.04 -2.40
N PHE A 69 -1.62 -7.50 -3.62
CA PHE A 69 -1.65 -8.92 -3.93
C PHE A 69 -0.66 -9.71 -3.07
N LEU A 70 0.59 -9.21 -2.97
CA LEU A 70 1.61 -9.82 -2.11
C LEU A 70 1.20 -9.76 -0.62
N LYS A 71 0.59 -8.67 -0.17
CA LYS A 71 0.07 -8.52 1.20
C LYS A 71 -0.97 -9.59 1.51
N VAL A 72 -1.90 -9.86 0.60
CA VAL A 72 -2.92 -10.91 0.79
C VAL A 72 -2.27 -12.26 0.95
N ILE A 73 -1.28 -12.61 0.13
CA ILE A 73 -0.54 -13.88 0.25
C ILE A 73 0.10 -13.99 1.64
N VAL A 74 0.84 -12.96 2.07
CA VAL A 74 1.49 -12.96 3.39
C VAL A 74 0.47 -13.03 4.53
N SER A 75 -0.65 -12.31 4.42
CA SER A 75 -1.72 -12.36 5.43
C SER A 75 -2.35 -13.76 5.53
N THR A 76 -2.57 -14.43 4.41
CA THR A 76 -3.11 -15.81 4.39
C THR A 76 -2.12 -16.79 5.02
N LEU A 77 -0.81 -16.63 4.76
CA LEU A 77 0.23 -17.47 5.36
C LEU A 77 0.39 -17.28 6.87
N ILE A 78 -0.05 -16.15 7.43
CA ILE A 78 -0.07 -15.93 8.89
C ILE A 78 -1.24 -16.68 9.55
N ILE A 79 -2.34 -16.86 8.81
CA ILE A 79 -3.57 -17.50 9.31
C ILE A 79 -3.51 -19.03 9.20
N LEU A 80 -2.81 -19.54 8.18
CA LEU A 80 -2.63 -20.97 7.91
C LEU A 80 -1.60 -21.60 8.87
#